data_AF-A0A5K7ZAY9-F1
#
_entry.id   AF-A0A5K7ZAY9-F1
#
_cell.length_a   1.000
_cell.length_b   1.000
_cell.length_c   1.000
_cell.angle_alpha   90.00
_cell.angle_beta   90.00
_cell.angle_gamma   90.00
#
_symmetry.space_group_name_H-M   'P 1'
#
loop_
_entity.id
_entity.type
_entity.pdbx_description
1 polymer ?
#
loop_
_entity_poly.entity_id
_entity_poly.type
_entity_poly.pdbx_seq_one_letter_code
_entity_poly.pdbx_strand_id
1 'polypeptide(L)' 'MSKSQAISEALSILNEDGLLMPGDTAYRIVVRTVASQIDRLGAMAALQQIRDTKSHLLAQIHQMCM' A
#
# COMPACT_ATOMS: atom_id res chain seq x y z
N MET A 1 -7.32 -4.25 -15.33
CA MET A 1 -6.73 -3.33 -14.35
C MET A 1 -5.22 -3.25 -14.58
N SER A 2 -4.67 -2.05 -14.71
CA SER A 2 -3.24 -1.84 -14.91
C SER A 2 -2.48 -1.79 -13.58
N LYS A 3 -1.18 -2.10 -13.57
CA LYS A 3 -0.33 -2.02 -12.36
C LYS A 3 -0.43 -0.65 -11.67
N SER A 4 -0.39 0.43 -12.45
CA SER A 4 -0.50 1.79 -11.91
C SER A 4 -1.84 2.06 -11.22
N GLN A 5 -2.95 1.52 -11.77
CA GLN A 5 -4.26 1.61 -11.13
C GLN A 5 -4.28 0.82 -9.82
N ALA A 6 -3.61 -0.34 -9.78
CA ALA A 6 -3.55 -1.16 -8.57
C ALA A 6 -2.72 -0.54 -7.46
N ILE A 7 -1.63 0.13 -7.81
CA ILE A 7 -0.86 0.90 -6.84
C ILE A 7 -1.70 2.05 -6.29
N SER A 8 -2.39 2.82 -7.14
CA SER A 8 -3.27 3.91 -6.67
C SER A 8 -4.39 3.40 -5.75
N GLU A 9 -5.04 2.29 -6.11
CA GLU A 9 -6.12 1.73 -5.28
C GLU A 9 -5.60 1.21 -3.94
N ALA A 10 -4.48 0.49 -3.94
CA ALA A 10 -3.82 0.04 -2.71
C ALA A 10 -3.42 1.20 -1.80
N LEU A 11 -2.85 2.27 -2.37
CA LEU A 11 -2.51 3.47 -1.59
C LEU A 11 -3.75 4.14 -1.02
N SER A 12 -4.86 4.18 -1.75
CA SER A 12 -6.12 4.72 -1.24
C SER A 12 -6.64 3.92 -0.05
N ILE A 13 -6.47 2.59 -0.05
CA ILE A 13 -6.86 1.70 1.06
C ILE A 13 -5.93 1.89 2.27
N LEU A 14 -4.63 2.10 2.03
CA LEU A 14 -3.60 2.23 3.06
C LEU A 14 -3.41 3.66 3.58
N ASN A 15 -4.01 4.65 2.94
CA ASN A 15 -3.90 6.07 3.29
C ASN A 15 -5.23 6.69 3.75
N GLU A 16 -6.15 5.89 4.29
CA GLU A 16 -7.45 6.37 4.77
C GLU A 16 -7.33 7.46 5.85
N ASP A 17 -6.29 7.38 6.69
CA ASP A 17 -6.00 8.37 7.74
C ASP A 17 -5.09 9.52 7.28
N GLY A 18 -4.71 9.58 5.99
CA GLY A 18 -3.84 10.64 5.44
C GLY A 18 -2.39 10.62 5.91
N LEU A 19 -1.95 9.51 6.51
CA LEU A 19 -0.60 9.32 7.09
C LEU A 19 0.52 9.22 6.05
N LEU A 20 0.19 8.73 4.85
CA LEU A 20 1.14 8.55 3.77
C LEU A 20 1.18 9.83 2.92
N MET A 21 2.08 10.73 3.28
CA MET A 21 2.34 11.94 2.51
C MET A 21 3.29 11.67 1.33
N PRO A 22 2.94 12.08 0.10
CA PRO A 22 3.85 11.97 -1.04
C PRO A 22 5.17 12.69 -0.76
N GLY A 23 6.27 11.95 -0.81
CA GLY A 23 7.61 12.48 -0.51
C GLY A 23 8.20 11.96 0.80
N ASP A 24 7.37 11.41 1.69
CA ASP A 24 7.85 10.76 2.91
C ASP A 24 8.55 9.42 2.59
N THR A 25 9.49 9.04 3.45
CA THR A 25 10.14 7.74 3.42
C THR A 25 9.10 6.62 3.57
N ALA A 26 8.13 6.78 4.47
CA ALA A 26 7.05 5.81 4.66
C ALA A 26 6.24 5.61 3.38
N TYR A 27 5.88 6.70 2.69
CA TYR A 27 5.17 6.64 1.41
C TYR A 27 5.97 5.86 0.36
N ARG A 28 7.27 6.15 0.21
CA ARG A 28 8.13 5.44 -0.75
C ARG A 28 8.24 3.94 -0.45
N ILE A 29 8.32 3.57 0.83
CA ILE A 29 8.40 2.18 1.24
C ILE A 29 7.08 1.46 0.93
N VAL A 30 5.94 2.04 1.28
CA VAL A 30 4.62 1.46 1.00
C VAL A 30 4.42 1.27 -0.51
N VAL A 31 4.71 2.30 -1.32
CA VAL A 31 4.60 2.20 -2.79
C VAL A 31 5.44 1.05 -3.33
N ARG A 32 6.69 0.91 -2.86
CA ARG A 32 7.58 -0.15 -3.31
C ARG A 32 7.07 -1.53 -2.89
N THR A 33 6.60 -1.68 -1.66
CA THR A 33 6.04 -2.93 -1.14
C THR A 33 4.82 -3.36 -1.93
N VAL A 34 3.89 -2.43 -2.17
CA VAL A 34 2.67 -2.66 -2.97
C VAL A 34 3.02 -3.03 -4.40
N ALA A 35 3.94 -2.31 -5.04
CA ALA A 35 4.38 -2.61 -6.39
C ALA A 35 5.00 -4.02 -6.49
N SER A 36 5.84 -4.41 -5.53
CA SER A 36 6.43 -5.75 -5.47
C SER A 36 5.39 -6.84 -5.21
N GLN A 37 4.37 -6.60 -4.38
CA GLN A 37 3.25 -7.55 -4.20
C GLN A 37 2.46 -7.72 -5.49
N ILE A 38 2.18 -6.64 -6.22
CA ILE A 38 1.48 -6.69 -7.51
C ILE A 38 2.30 -7.45 -8.56
N ASP A 39 3.61 -7.23 -8.63
CA ASP A 39 4.49 -7.97 -9.54
C ASP A 39 4.51 -9.47 -9.23
N ARG A 40 4.41 -9.85 -7.94
CA ARG A 40 4.48 -11.25 -7.50
C ARG A 40 3.15 -11.99 -7.63
N LEU A 41 2.04 -11.36 -7.27
CA LEU A 41 0.73 -12.02 -7.13
C LEU A 41 -0.24 -11.67 -8.28
N GLY A 42 0.07 -10.62 -9.05
CA GLY A 42 -0.89 -9.98 -9.94
C GLY A 42 -1.79 -8.99 -9.20
N ALA A 43 -2.29 -8.00 -9.94
CA ALA A 43 -2.98 -6.84 -9.40
C ALA A 43 -4.18 -7.18 -8.50
N MET A 44 -5.07 -8.08 -8.95
CA MET A 44 -6.28 -8.44 -8.20
C MET A 44 -5.97 -9.17 -6.89
N ALA A 45 -5.07 -10.15 -6.93
CA ALA A 45 -4.69 -10.93 -5.74
C ALA A 45 -3.90 -10.08 -4.73
N ALA A 46 -3.04 -9.18 -5.21
CA ALA A 46 -2.34 -8.24 -4.36
C ALA A 46 -3.31 -7.28 -3.64
N LEU A 47 -4.28 -6.72 -4.35
CA LEU A 47 -5.30 -5.88 -3.72
C LEU A 47 -6.11 -6.62 -2.68
N GLN A 48 -6.52 -7.85 -2.97
CA GLN A 48 -7.26 -8.67 -2.01
C GLN A 48 -6.42 -8.91 -0.75
N GLN A 49 -5.14 -9.26 -0.91
CA GLN A 49 -4.23 -9.45 0.22
C GLN A 49 -4.02 -8.16 1.03
N ILE A 50 -3.91 -7.00 0.38
CA ILE A 50 -3.78 -5.70 1.05
C ILE A 50 -5.05 -5.37 1.84
N ARG A 51 -6.24 -5.73 1.33
CA ARG A 51 -7.50 -5.56 2.07
C ARG A 51 -7.56 -6.48 3.29
N ASP A 52 -7.23 -7.75 3.12
CA ASP A 52 -7.20 -8.74 4.20
C ASP A 52 -6.18 -8.38 5.29
N THR A 53 -5.04 -7.79 4.91
CA THR A 53 -3.97 -7.40 5.83
C THR A 53 -3.97 -5.92 6.19
N LYS A 54 -5.02 -5.17 5.83
CA LYS A 54 -5.12 -3.71 5.96
C LYS A 54 -4.74 -3.23 7.36
N SER A 55 -5.36 -3.80 8.39
CA SER A 55 -5.16 -3.39 9.79
C SER A 55 -3.70 -3.55 10.23
N HIS A 56 -3.03 -4.62 9.76
CA HIS A 56 -1.63 -4.88 10.07
C HIS A 56 -0.70 -3.94 9.30
N LEU A 57 -1.00 -3.65 8.02
CA LEU A 57 -0.24 -2.70 7.22
C LEU A 57 -0.37 -1.27 7.75
N LEU A 58 -1.57 -0.85 8.18
CA LEU A 58 -1.80 0.45 8.81
C LEU A 58 -1.03 0.57 10.13
N ALA A 59 -1.01 -0.48 10.95
CA ALA A 59 -0.20 -0.49 12.17
C ALA A 59 1.30 -0.32 11.87
N GLN A 60 1.82 -1.00 10.85
CA GLN A 60 3.22 -0.81 10.41
C GLN A 60 3.48 0.61 9.90
N ILE A 61 2.56 1.18 9.11
CA ILE A 61 2.66 2.56 8.62
C ILE A 61 2.69 3.54 9.79
N HIS A 62 1.83 3.37 10.79
CA HIS A 62 1.83 4.18 12.00
C HIS A 62 3.17 4.10 12.75
N GLN A 63 3.76 2.90 12.88
CA GLN A 63 5.05 2.74 13.53
C GLN A 63 6.20 3.38 12.75
N MET A 64 6.07 3.54 11.43
CA MET A 64 7.10 4.15 10.58
C MET A 64 7.00 5.68 10.49
N CYS A 65 5.80 6.24 10.71
CA CYS A 65 5.58 7.69 10.74
C CYS A 65 5.71 8.31 12.15
N MET A 66 5.89 7.50 13.20
CA MET A 66 6.23 7.92 14.56
C MET A 66 7.75 8.06 14.74
#